data_AF-A0A831U5C0-F1
#
_entry.id   AF-A0A831U5C0-F1
#
_cell.length_a   1.000
_cell.length_b   1.000
_cell.length_c   1.000
_cell.angle_alpha   90.00
_cell.angle_beta   90.00
_cell.angle_gamma   90.00
#
_symmetry.space_group_name_H-M   'P 1'
#
loop_
_entity.id
_entity.type
_entity.pdbx_description
1 polymer ?
#
loop_
_entity_poly.entity_id
_entity_poly.type
_entity_poly.pdbx_seq_one_letter_code
_entity_poly.pdbx_strand_id
1 'polypeptide(L)'
;MERPIYRILHLVFALGLVHALFLLAQEAVRARELAQERARLEAELRRKEAAIARLEALVAAAQDPAHLEALARRLGMVRKEEILKRR
;
A
#
# COMPACT_ATOMS: atom_id res chain seq x y z
N MET A 1 -39.64 -49.58 10.53
CA MET A 1 -39.23 -49.04 9.21
C MET A 1 -38.73 -47.58 9.27
N GLU A 2 -38.39 -47.02 10.44
CA GLU A 2 -38.05 -45.58 10.58
C GLU A 2 -36.55 -45.24 10.52
N ARG A 3 -35.66 -46.22 10.79
CA ARG A 3 -34.21 -46.00 10.87
C ARG A 3 -33.51 -45.46 9.60
N PRO A 4 -33.90 -45.81 8.36
CA PRO A 4 -33.15 -45.36 7.18
C PRO A 4 -33.38 -43.88 6.87
N ILE A 5 -34.58 -43.34 7.14
CA ILE A 5 -34.91 -41.93 6.88
C ILE A 5 -34.09 -41.01 7.78
N TYR A 6 -33.96 -41.33 9.07
CA TYR A 6 -33.12 -40.56 9.99
C TYR A 6 -31.64 -40.58 9.60
N ARG A 7 -31.14 -41.70 9.08
CA ARG A 7 -29.75 -41.79 8.62
C ARG A 7 -29.51 -40.87 7.41
N ILE A 8 -30.44 -40.87 6.46
CA ILE A 8 -30.37 -39.98 5.29
C ILE A 8 -30.41 -38.52 5.73
N LEU A 9 -31.31 -38.15 6.64
CA LEU A 9 -31.42 -36.79 7.14
C LEU A 9 -30.14 -36.32 7.85
N HIS A 10 -29.51 -37.18 8.66
CA HIS A 10 -28.22 -36.87 9.30
C HIS A 10 -27.10 -36.68 8.27
N LEU A 11 -27.09 -37.47 7.19
CA LEU A 11 -26.08 -37.32 6.14
C LEU A 11 -26.24 -35.99 5.39
N VAL A 12 -27.48 -35.60 5.06
CA VAL A 12 -27.76 -34.30 4.44
C VAL A 12 -27.37 -33.16 5.37
N PHE A 13 -27.71 -33.27 6.65
CA PHE A 13 -27.33 -32.27 7.64
C PHE A 13 -25.81 -32.15 7.80
N ALA A 14 -25.11 -33.28 7.94
CA ALA A 14 -23.66 -33.31 8.05
C ALA A 14 -22.98 -32.73 6.80
N LEU A 15 -23.50 -33.04 5.61
CA LEU A 15 -23.02 -32.46 4.35
C LEU A 15 -23.22 -30.95 4.34
N GLY A 16 -24.38 -30.47 4.76
CA GLY A 16 -24.67 -29.03 4.89
C GLY A 16 -23.72 -28.33 5.85
N LEU A 17 -23.44 -28.96 7.00
CA LEU A 17 -22.51 -28.42 7.99
C LEU A 17 -21.08 -28.35 7.45
N VAL A 18 -20.59 -29.43 6.83
CA VAL A 18 -19.27 -29.46 6.18
C VAL A 18 -19.18 -28.40 5.09
N HIS A 19 -20.23 -28.22 4.29
CA HIS A 19 -20.28 -27.20 3.25
C HIS A 19 -20.23 -25.78 3.83
N ALA A 20 -20.99 -25.50 4.89
CA ALA A 20 -20.97 -24.20 5.57
C ALA A 20 -19.58 -23.89 6.16
N LEU A 21 -18.95 -24.87 6.81
CA LEU A 21 -17.59 -24.73 7.33
C LEU A 21 -16.57 -24.49 6.21
N PHE A 22 -16.72 -25.18 5.07
CA PHE A 22 -15.88 -24.99 3.91
C PHE A 22 -15.99 -23.57 3.34
N LEU A 23 -17.20 -23.02 3.22
CA LEU A 23 -17.42 -21.64 2.78
C LEU A 23 -16.82 -20.63 3.76
N LEU A 24 -17.01 -20.84 5.07
CA LEU A 24 -16.40 -20.00 6.10
C LEU A 24 -14.87 -20.01 6.05
N ALA A 25 -14.27 -21.18 5.83
CA ALA A 25 -12.83 -21.30 5.69
C ALA A 25 -12.32 -20.55 4.45
N GLN A 26 -13.03 -20.64 3.31
CA GLN A 26 -12.67 -19.87 2.12
C GLN A 26 -12.74 -18.36 2.36
N GLU A 27 -13.81 -17.90 3.02
CA GLU A 27 -13.97 -16.47 3.30
C GLU A 27 -12.89 -15.97 4.28
N ALA A 28 -12.51 -16.78 5.27
CA ALA A 28 -11.40 -16.46 6.17
C ALA A 28 -10.06 -16.34 5.43
N VAL A 29 -9.78 -17.23 4.47
CA VAL A 29 -8.57 -17.15 3.63
C VAL A 29 -8.60 -15.86 2.79
N ARG A 30 -9.72 -15.59 2.11
CA ARG A 30 -9.89 -14.37 1.31
C ARG A 30 -9.72 -13.10 2.15
N ALA A 31 -10.34 -13.05 3.32
CA ALA A 31 -10.22 -11.92 4.24
C ALA A 31 -8.76 -11.71 4.68
N ARG A 32 -8.02 -12.80 4.93
CA ARG A 32 -6.60 -12.73 5.28
C ARG A 32 -5.74 -12.21 4.13
N GLU A 33 -5.97 -12.67 2.91
CA GLU A 33 -5.25 -12.18 1.72
C GLU A 33 -5.50 -10.69 1.50
N LEU A 34 -6.77 -10.26 1.58
CA LEU A 34 -7.14 -8.85 1.46
C LEU A 34 -6.52 -7.98 2.56
N ALA A 35 -6.45 -8.48 3.79
CA ALA A 35 -5.79 -7.76 4.90
C ALA A 35 -4.29 -7.58 4.64
N GLN A 36 -3.62 -8.60 4.10
CA GLN A 36 -2.21 -8.52 3.74
C GLN A 36 -1.96 -7.54 2.59
N GLU A 37 -2.82 -7.56 1.57
CA GLU A 37 -2.72 -6.64 0.44
C GLU A 37 -2.94 -5.18 0.89
N ARG A 38 -3.96 -4.92 1.73
CA ARG A 38 -4.17 -3.60 2.34
C ARG A 38 -2.96 -3.12 3.13
N ALA A 39 -2.38 -3.98 3.97
CA ALA A 39 -1.20 -3.61 4.75
C ALA A 39 0.00 -3.25 3.86
N ARG A 40 0.18 -3.96 2.73
CA ARG A 40 1.22 -3.63 1.75
C ARG A 40 0.96 -2.29 1.07
N LEU A 41 -0.26 -2.05 0.60
CA LEU A 41 -0.65 -0.80 -0.06
C LEU A 41 -0.53 0.39 0.89
N GLU A 42 -0.95 0.25 2.15
CA GLU A 42 -0.78 1.29 3.17
C GLU A 42 0.69 1.61 3.44
N ALA A 43 1.56 0.59 3.49
CA ALA A 43 2.99 0.79 3.65
C ALA A 43 3.60 1.51 2.44
N GLU A 44 3.19 1.16 1.22
CA GLU A 44 3.61 1.86 0.00
C GLU A 44 3.12 3.31 -0.04
N LEU A 45 1.86 3.54 0.35
CA LEU A 45 1.28 4.88 0.42
C LEU A 45 2.10 5.77 1.38
N ARG A 46 2.37 5.30 2.60
CA ARG A 46 3.19 6.04 3.57
C ARG A 46 4.59 6.35 3.06
N ARG A 47 5.20 5.42 2.32
CA ARG A 47 6.52 5.65 1.69
C ARG A 47 6.45 6.74 0.64
N LYS A 48 5.41 6.73 -0.20
CA LYS A 48 5.20 7.76 -1.23
C LYS A 48 4.89 9.12 -0.61
N GLU A 49 4.04 9.18 0.42
CA GLU A 49 3.76 10.40 1.18
C GLU A 49 5.03 10.99 1.79
N ALA A 50 5.88 10.16 2.42
CA ALA A 50 7.16 10.61 2.95
C ALA A 50 8.11 11.11 1.85
N ALA A 51 8.10 10.48 0.67
CA ALA A 51 8.89 10.95 -0.47
C ALA A 51 8.38 12.29 -1.01
N ILE A 52 7.06 12.47 -1.09
CA ILE A 52 6.43 13.73 -1.48
C ILE A 52 6.80 14.83 -0.48
N ALA A 53 6.65 14.60 0.82
CA ALA A 53 7.00 15.59 1.85
C ALA A 53 8.48 16.01 1.77
N ARG A 54 9.39 15.07 1.48
CA ARG A 54 10.81 15.37 1.25
C ARG A 54 11.01 16.22 0.00
N LEU A 55 10.35 15.88 -1.11
CA LEU A 55 10.42 16.64 -2.35
C LEU A 55 9.83 18.04 -2.18
N GLU A 56 8.72 18.18 -1.48
CA GLU A 56 8.12 19.47 -1.14
C GLU A 56 9.06 20.32 -0.29
N ALA A 57 9.74 19.73 0.71
CA ALA A 57 10.76 20.43 1.49
C ALA A 57 11.94 20.89 0.62
N LEU A 58 12.38 20.06 -0.33
CA LEU A 58 13.43 20.43 -1.29
C LEU A 58 12.97 21.53 -2.24
N VAL A 59 11.73 21.48 -2.72
CA VAL A 59 11.14 22.51 -3.60
C VAL A 59 10.98 23.82 -2.84
N ALA A 60 10.52 23.78 -1.58
CA ALA A 60 10.42 24.96 -0.74
C ALA A 60 11.80 25.58 -0.46
N ALA A 61 12.82 24.76 -0.18
CA ALA A 61 14.20 25.23 -0.06
C ALA A 61 14.72 25.81 -1.39
N ALA A 62 14.32 25.24 -2.52
CA ALA A 62 14.67 25.70 -3.86
C ALA A 62 13.88 26.94 -4.32
N GLN A 63 12.84 27.40 -3.61
CA GLN A 63 12.19 28.68 -3.91
C GLN A 63 13.03 29.87 -3.45
N ASP A 64 14.05 29.67 -2.60
CA ASP A 64 15.04 30.68 -2.28
C ASP A 64 16.13 30.75 -3.38
N PRO A 65 16.25 31.88 -4.11
CA PRO A 65 17.24 32.05 -5.18
C PRO A 65 18.69 31.82 -4.72
N ALA A 66 19.00 32.15 -3.47
CA ALA A 66 20.34 31.95 -2.91
C ALA A 66 20.64 30.45 -2.68
N HIS A 67 19.61 29.66 -2.38
CA HIS A 67 19.74 28.22 -2.18
C HIS A 67 19.92 27.47 -3.50
N LEU A 68 19.24 27.91 -4.57
CA LEU A 68 19.45 27.40 -5.92
C LEU A 68 20.86 27.68 -6.44
N GLU A 69 21.39 28.88 -6.24
CA GLU A 69 22.78 29.20 -6.60
C GLU A 69 23.78 28.34 -5.80
N ALA A 70 23.54 28.14 -4.50
CA ALA A 70 24.39 27.29 -3.66
C ALA A 70 24.35 25.81 -4.09
N LEU A 71 23.18 25.29 -4.47
CA LEU A 71 23.01 23.93 -4.97
C LEU A 71 23.68 23.75 -6.35
N ALA A 72 23.48 24.71 -7.26
CA ALA A 72 24.08 24.70 -8.59
C ALA A 72 25.62 24.79 -8.54
N ARG A 73 26.17 25.55 -7.59
CA ARG A 73 27.62 25.56 -7.31
C ARG A 73 28.13 24.25 -6.72
N ARG A 74 27.37 23.60 -5.81
CA ARG A 74 27.73 22.29 -5.24
C ARG A 74 27.69 21.15 -6.26
N LEU A 75 26.78 21.22 -7.22
CA LEU A 75 26.67 20.27 -8.33
C LEU A 75 27.66 20.57 -9.47
N GLY A 76 28.48 21.62 -9.34
CA GLY A 76 29.46 22.01 -10.35
C GLY A 76 28.85 22.59 -11.64
N MET A 77 27.55 22.91 -11.64
CA MET A 77 26.83 23.41 -12.81
C MET A 77 27.09 24.90 -13.07
N VAL A 78 27.65 25.66 -12.12
CA VAL A 78 27.95 27.10 -12.26
C VAL A 78 29.40 27.37 -11.86
N ARG A 79 30.21 27.96 -12.75
CA ARG A 79 31.58 28.41 -12.43
C ARG A 79 31.50 29.62 -11.50
N LYS A 80 32.51 29.80 -10.62
CA LYS A 80 32.57 30.84 -9.57
C LYS A 80 32.30 32.30 -10.03
N GLU A 81 32.26 32.57 -11.33
CA GLU A 81 32.17 33.90 -11.93
C GLU A 81 30.81 34.18 -12.64
N GLU A 82 29.91 33.20 -12.75
CA GLU A 82 28.60 33.40 -13.39
C GLU A 82 27.51 33.70 -12.35
N ILE A 83 26.88 34.89 -12.48
CA ILE A 83 25.65 35.26 -11.77
C ILE A 83 24.48 34.79 -12.62
N LEU A 84 23.56 34.02 -12.03
CA LEU A 84 22.37 33.53 -12.72
C LEU A 84 21.38 34.70 -12.94
N LYS A 85 21.55 35.46 -14.03
CA LYS A 85 20.58 36.49 -14.43
C LYS A 85 19.33 35.81 -14.99
N ARG A 86 18.21 35.94 -14.27
CA ARG A 86 16.88 35.56 -14.75
C ARG A 86 16.44 36.52 -15.87
N ARG A 87 16.01 35.96 -17.01
CA ARG A 87 15.20 36.65 -18.01
C ARG A 87 13.73 36.38 -17.72
#